data_AF-A0AAD6ZL44-F1
#
_entry.id   AF-A0AAD6ZL44-F1
#
_cell.length_a   1.000
_cell.length_b   1.000
_cell.length_c   1.000
_cell.angle_alpha   90.00
_cell.angle_beta   90.00
_cell.angle_gamma   90.00
#
_symmetry.space_group_name_H-M   'P 1'
#
loop_
_entity.id
_entity.type
_entity.pdbx_description
1 polymer ?
#
loop_
_entity_poly.entity_id
_entity_poly.type
_entity_poly.pdbx_seq_one_letter_code
_entity_poly.pdbx_strand_id
1 'polypeptide(L)'
;LATRLYQMAILFSHANERKKADKDSSLADFTQLLEDLRTRLDEGYLFTKEQMRNIRTQAQDTIYEATRTSFMQMHTDVMQKLHDNKAPLKLNSVFGNPSREKSLVSLVKRMCSRIRNSLCQDIRNGICGDSPATLAEFTYSSATKFKRGGPGLNLSNRAVQVQTKRLPTLRLVQTMVQTCGLNQFEPWISRGSNRFKQQFKLV
;
A
#
# COMPACT_ATOMS: atom_id res chain seq x y z
N LEU A 1 -47.01 64.46 -8.90
CA LEU A 1 -46.74 63.70 -7.67
C LEU A 1 -46.53 62.21 -7.94
N ALA A 2 -47.44 61.55 -8.67
CA ALA A 2 -47.39 60.12 -8.97
C ALA A 2 -46.12 59.65 -9.71
N THR A 3 -45.64 60.41 -10.71
CA THR A 3 -44.39 60.12 -11.44
C THR A 3 -43.16 60.09 -10.54
N ARG A 4 -43.09 61.01 -9.57
CA ARG A 4 -41.98 61.09 -8.62
C ARG A 4 -42.00 59.92 -7.63
N LEU A 5 -43.20 59.52 -7.18
CA LEU A 5 -43.38 58.32 -6.35
C LEU A 5 -42.96 57.05 -7.09
N TYR A 6 -43.33 56.93 -8.37
CA TYR A 6 -42.97 55.78 -9.20
C TYR A 6 -41.44 55.69 -9.41
N GLN A 7 -40.78 56.81 -9.67
CA GLN A 7 -39.32 56.87 -9.77
C GLN A 7 -38.63 56.46 -8.46
N MET A 8 -39.13 56.92 -7.31
CA MET A 8 -38.60 56.49 -6.01
C MET A 8 -38.79 54.99 -5.79
N ALA A 9 -39.94 54.43 -6.14
CA ALA A 9 -40.20 52.99 -6.02
C ALA A 9 -39.22 52.15 -6.84
N ILE A 10 -38.91 52.57 -8.09
CA ILE A 10 -37.92 51.90 -8.93
C ILE A 10 -36.53 51.95 -8.30
N LEU A 11 -36.10 53.13 -7.81
CA LEU A 11 -34.80 53.30 -7.17
C LEU A 11 -34.68 52.43 -5.92
N PHE A 12 -35.73 52.36 -5.09
CA PHE A 12 -35.76 51.48 -3.93
C PHE A 12 -35.71 50.00 -4.32
N SER A 13 -36.42 49.58 -5.36
CA SER A 13 -36.35 48.20 -5.87
C SER A 13 -34.93 47.84 -6.28
N HIS A 14 -34.29 48.68 -7.10
CA HIS A 14 -32.91 48.46 -7.54
C HIS A 14 -31.89 48.50 -6.39
N ALA A 15 -32.05 49.41 -5.42
CA ALA A 15 -31.20 49.45 -4.24
C ALA A 15 -31.33 48.16 -3.41
N ASN A 16 -32.53 47.59 -3.35
CA ASN A 16 -32.78 46.34 -2.62
C ASN A 16 -32.23 45.12 -3.38
N GLU A 17 -32.33 45.09 -4.71
CA GLU A 17 -31.71 44.06 -5.57
C GLU A 17 -30.20 44.05 -5.43
N ARG A 18 -29.54 45.22 -5.46
CA ARG A 18 -28.09 45.33 -5.26
C ARG A 18 -27.67 44.80 -3.88
N LYS A 19 -28.40 45.17 -2.82
CA LYS A 19 -28.15 44.65 -1.47
C LYS A 19 -28.34 43.13 -1.37
N LYS A 20 -29.23 42.54 -2.16
CA LYS A 20 -29.37 41.08 -2.22
C LYS A 20 -28.20 40.46 -2.98
N ALA A 21 -27.85 40.99 -4.14
CA ALA A 21 -26.72 40.52 -4.94
C ALA A 21 -25.38 40.59 -4.16
N ASP A 22 -25.14 41.68 -3.41
CA ASP A 22 -23.93 41.82 -2.58
C ASP A 22 -23.91 40.77 -1.45
N LYS A 23 -25.07 40.47 -0.84
CA LYS A 23 -25.18 39.42 0.19
C LYS A 23 -24.97 38.03 -0.40
N ASP A 24 -25.56 37.76 -1.56
CA ASP A 24 -25.43 36.47 -2.25
C ASP A 24 -23.99 36.25 -2.72
N SER A 25 -23.31 37.30 -3.21
CA SER A 25 -21.88 37.28 -3.54
C SER A 25 -21.05 36.99 -2.29
N SER A 26 -21.31 37.67 -1.18
CA SER A 26 -20.56 37.44 0.07
C SER A 26 -20.77 36.02 0.62
N LEU A 27 -21.96 35.45 0.47
CA LEU A 27 -22.24 34.05 0.83
C LEU A 27 -21.50 33.08 -0.11
N ALA A 28 -21.48 33.36 -1.41
CA ALA A 28 -20.74 32.57 -2.38
C ALA A 28 -19.24 32.55 -2.07
N ASP A 29 -18.64 33.72 -1.80
CA ASP A 29 -17.23 33.84 -1.42
C ASP A 29 -16.90 33.04 -0.15
N PHE A 30 -17.79 33.10 0.85
CA PHE A 30 -17.63 32.32 2.08
C PHE A 30 -17.71 30.81 1.83
N THR A 31 -18.65 30.35 0.99
CA THR A 31 -18.76 28.92 0.64
C THR A 31 -17.53 28.43 -0.12
N GLN A 32 -16.96 29.26 -0.99
CA GLN A 32 -15.73 28.94 -1.70
C GLN A 32 -14.53 28.85 -0.75
N LEU A 33 -14.43 29.77 0.22
CA LEU A 33 -13.40 29.72 1.27
C LEU A 33 -13.50 28.42 2.09
N LEU A 34 -14.72 28.02 2.47
CA LEU A 34 -14.93 26.77 3.22
C LEU A 34 -14.54 25.53 2.42
N GLU A 35 -14.82 25.51 1.11
CA GLU A 35 -14.44 24.40 0.24
C GLU A 35 -12.92 24.33 0.03
N ASP A 36 -12.24 25.48 -0.08
CA ASP A 36 -10.77 25.52 -0.12
C ASP A 36 -10.15 25.02 1.19
N LEU A 37 -10.66 25.46 2.34
CA LEU A 37 -10.21 24.98 3.66
C LEU A 37 -10.43 23.47 3.80
N ARG A 38 -11.59 22.96 3.38
CA ARG A 38 -11.88 21.53 3.37
C ARG A 38 -10.90 20.77 2.50
N THR A 39 -10.60 21.27 1.30
CA THR A 39 -9.65 20.65 0.36
C THR A 39 -8.26 20.57 0.97
N ARG A 40 -7.76 21.67 1.57
CA ARG A 40 -6.45 21.69 2.24
C ARG A 40 -6.38 20.74 3.44
N LEU A 41 -7.45 20.63 4.22
CA LEU A 41 -7.54 19.66 5.31
C LEU A 41 -7.51 18.22 4.79
N ASP A 42 -8.09 17.96 3.63
CA ASP A 42 -8.04 16.65 2.98
C ASP A 42 -6.66 16.31 2.42
N GLU A 43 -5.92 17.28 1.86
CA GLU A 43 -4.53 17.09 1.41
C GLU A 43 -3.57 16.82 2.57
N GLY A 44 -3.82 17.43 3.74
CA GLY A 44 -3.05 17.22 4.98
C GLY A 44 -3.37 15.93 5.73
N TYR A 45 -4.19 15.03 5.17
CA TYR A 45 -4.62 13.82 5.86
C TYR A 45 -3.43 12.89 6.19
N LEU A 46 -3.22 12.62 7.47
CA LEU A 46 -2.22 11.67 7.96
C LEU A 46 -2.88 10.37 8.41
N PHE A 47 -2.34 9.25 7.93
CA PHE A 47 -2.79 7.93 8.38
C PHE A 47 -2.39 7.68 9.83
N THR A 48 -3.30 7.10 10.61
CA THR A 48 -3.00 6.75 11.99
C THR A 48 -1.98 5.61 12.03
N LYS A 49 -1.23 5.52 13.13
CA LYS A 49 -0.24 4.43 13.34
C LYS A 49 -0.90 3.04 13.25
N GLU A 50 -2.14 2.93 13.71
CA GLU A 50 -2.94 1.69 13.63
C GLU A 50 -3.27 1.33 12.19
N GLN A 51 -3.77 2.28 11.39
CA GLN A 51 -4.03 2.08 9.96
C GLN A 51 -2.75 1.67 9.21
N MET A 52 -1.63 2.36 9.46
CA MET A 52 -0.34 2.03 8.86
C MET A 52 0.12 0.61 9.22
N ARG A 53 -0.06 0.20 10.48
CA ARG A 53 0.24 -1.17 10.94
C ARG A 53 -0.63 -2.19 10.21
N ASN A 54 -1.93 -1.94 10.10
CA ASN A 54 -2.87 -2.83 9.41
C ASN A 54 -2.55 -2.99 7.92
N ILE A 55 -2.25 -1.89 7.23
CA ILE A 55 -1.81 -1.90 5.82
C ILE A 55 -0.53 -2.71 5.66
N ARG A 56 0.44 -2.52 6.57
CA ARG A 56 1.68 -3.29 6.57
C ARG A 56 1.41 -4.78 6.75
N THR A 57 0.59 -5.17 7.71
CA THR A 57 0.21 -6.57 7.94
C THR A 57 -0.42 -7.18 6.68
N GLN A 58 -1.34 -6.47 6.03
CA GLN A 58 -1.95 -6.96 4.79
C GLN A 58 -0.94 -7.13 3.64
N ALA A 59 0.02 -6.22 3.52
CA ALA A 59 1.08 -6.34 2.53
C ALA A 59 2.07 -7.48 2.87
N GLN A 60 2.30 -7.76 4.16
CA GLN A 60 3.09 -8.91 4.61
C GLN A 60 2.37 -10.24 4.29
N ASP A 61 1.07 -10.32 4.55
CA ASP A 61 0.28 -11.51 4.19
C ASP A 61 0.27 -11.76 2.69
N THR A 62 0.11 -10.69 1.91
CA THR A 62 0.03 -10.76 0.45
C THR A 62 1.37 -11.10 -0.21
N ILE A 63 2.51 -10.83 0.44
CA ILE A 63 3.81 -11.28 -0.08
C ILE A 63 4.04 -12.77 0.16
N TYR A 64 3.43 -13.34 1.21
CA TYR A 64 3.61 -14.73 1.61
C TYR A 64 2.56 -15.67 0.98
N GLU A 65 1.68 -15.13 0.14
CA GLU A 65 0.62 -15.88 -0.54
C GLU A 65 1.18 -16.79 -1.64
N ALA A 66 0.96 -18.10 -1.49
CA ALA A 66 1.57 -19.14 -2.35
C ALA A 66 1.04 -19.16 -3.79
N THR A 67 -0.17 -18.65 -4.02
CA THR A 67 -0.83 -18.65 -5.34
C THR A 67 -0.35 -17.52 -6.24
N ARG A 68 0.45 -16.60 -5.71
CA ARG A 68 0.77 -15.34 -6.38
C ARG A 68 1.92 -15.48 -7.36
N THR A 69 1.71 -14.93 -8.56
CA THR A 69 2.68 -14.97 -9.67
C THR A 69 3.34 -13.62 -9.94
N SER A 70 2.64 -12.50 -9.68
CA SER A 70 3.05 -11.15 -10.08
C SER A 70 3.61 -10.32 -8.92
N PHE A 71 4.90 -10.50 -8.61
CA PHE A 71 5.51 -9.84 -7.45
C PHE A 71 5.53 -8.30 -7.53
N MET A 72 5.74 -7.74 -8.72
CA MET A 72 5.78 -6.29 -8.96
C MET A 72 4.44 -5.58 -8.74
N GLN A 73 3.33 -6.27 -8.97
CA GLN A 73 1.98 -5.71 -8.88
C GLN A 73 1.35 -5.91 -7.48
N MET A 74 2.15 -6.18 -6.43
CA MET A 74 1.63 -6.42 -5.07
C MET A 74 0.69 -5.36 -4.55
N HIS A 75 0.98 -4.11 -4.90
CA HIS A 75 0.22 -2.98 -4.41
C HIS A 75 -1.22 -2.98 -4.94
N THR A 76 -1.51 -3.53 -6.13
CA THR A 76 -2.89 -3.63 -6.65
C THR A 76 -3.69 -4.63 -5.84
N ASP A 77 -3.10 -5.79 -5.55
CA ASP A 77 -3.75 -6.86 -4.78
C ASP A 77 -4.01 -6.41 -3.33
N VAL A 78 -3.03 -5.71 -2.73
CA VAL A 78 -3.19 -5.13 -1.39
C VAL A 78 -4.27 -4.06 -1.40
N MET A 79 -4.32 -3.17 -2.40
CA MET A 79 -5.38 -2.15 -2.52
C MET A 79 -6.77 -2.79 -2.60
N GLN A 80 -6.93 -3.85 -3.38
CA GLN A 80 -8.19 -4.59 -3.48
C GLN A 80 -8.60 -5.17 -2.12
N LYS A 81 -7.68 -5.86 -1.43
CA LYS A 81 -7.95 -6.41 -0.09
C LYS A 81 -8.28 -5.34 0.94
N LEU A 82 -7.64 -4.16 0.86
CA LEU A 82 -7.94 -3.03 1.74
C LEU A 82 -9.33 -2.45 1.47
N HIS A 83 -9.73 -2.39 0.20
CA HIS A 83 -11.06 -1.93 -0.21
C HIS A 83 -12.15 -2.88 0.30
N ASP A 84 -11.96 -4.18 0.12
CA ASP A 84 -12.91 -5.22 0.56
C ASP A 84 -13.04 -5.26 2.09
N ASN A 85 -11.95 -4.95 2.81
CA ASN A 85 -11.87 -4.97 4.27
C ASN A 85 -11.81 -3.56 4.90
N LYS A 86 -12.39 -2.54 4.27
CA LYS A 86 -12.27 -1.15 4.73
C LYS A 86 -12.82 -0.89 6.15
N ALA A 87 -13.92 -1.57 6.52
CA ALA A 87 -14.55 -1.41 7.82
C ALA A 87 -13.68 -1.93 8.98
N PRO A 88 -13.23 -3.19 9.01
CA PRO A 88 -12.39 -3.70 10.10
C PRO A 88 -11.03 -3.01 10.18
N LEU A 89 -10.54 -2.41 9.10
CA LEU A 89 -9.27 -1.70 9.06
C LEU A 89 -9.37 -0.21 9.40
N LYS A 90 -10.57 0.28 9.75
CA LYS A 90 -10.85 1.70 10.04
C LYS A 90 -10.46 2.62 8.87
N LEU A 91 -10.71 2.19 7.63
CA LEU A 91 -10.44 2.92 6.39
C LEU A 91 -11.71 3.48 5.73
N ASN A 92 -12.87 3.40 6.39
CA ASN A 92 -14.15 3.89 5.86
C ASN A 92 -14.11 5.37 5.46
N SER A 93 -13.35 6.21 6.17
CA SER A 93 -13.22 7.65 5.88
C SER A 93 -12.18 7.97 4.80
N VAL A 94 -11.44 6.96 4.33
CA VAL A 94 -10.42 7.11 3.29
C VAL A 94 -11.04 6.80 1.93
N PHE A 95 -11.73 5.65 1.82
CA PHE A 95 -12.42 5.27 0.59
C PHE A 95 -13.66 6.15 0.35
N GLY A 96 -13.80 6.67 -0.87
CA GLY A 96 -14.82 7.64 -1.26
C GLY A 96 -14.31 9.09 -1.30
N ASN A 97 -13.11 9.37 -0.78
CA ASN A 97 -12.44 10.67 -0.96
C ASN A 97 -11.23 10.50 -1.90
N PRO A 98 -11.24 11.10 -3.11
CA PRO A 98 -10.20 10.86 -4.11
C PRO A 98 -8.82 11.38 -3.67
N SER A 99 -8.75 12.43 -2.85
CA SER A 99 -7.47 12.95 -2.34
C SER A 99 -6.84 11.96 -1.36
N ARG A 100 -7.63 11.46 -0.41
CA ARG A 100 -7.16 10.47 0.59
C ARG A 100 -6.82 9.13 -0.06
N GLU A 101 -7.56 8.72 -1.07
CA GLU A 101 -7.25 7.51 -1.84
C GLU A 101 -5.92 7.62 -2.59
N LYS A 102 -5.60 8.77 -3.21
CA LYS A 102 -4.28 9.01 -3.82
C LYS A 102 -3.15 8.87 -2.80
N SER A 103 -3.33 9.46 -1.61
CA SER A 103 -2.39 9.34 -0.49
C SER A 103 -2.24 7.89 -0.01
N LEU A 104 -3.34 7.13 0.06
CA LEU A 104 -3.34 5.71 0.41
C LEU A 104 -2.56 4.88 -0.61
N VAL A 105 -2.80 5.10 -1.91
CA VAL A 105 -2.09 4.39 -2.99
C VAL A 105 -0.58 4.62 -2.90
N SER A 106 -0.15 5.86 -2.67
CA SER A 106 1.27 6.21 -2.49
C SER A 106 1.87 5.48 -1.28
N LEU A 107 1.15 5.48 -0.15
CA LEU A 107 1.56 4.77 1.06
C LEU A 107 1.68 3.25 0.82
N VAL A 108 0.69 2.63 0.19
CA VAL A 108 0.65 1.19 -0.10
C VAL A 108 1.79 0.80 -1.04
N LYS A 109 2.04 1.56 -2.11
CA LYS A 109 3.19 1.33 -3.02
C LYS A 109 4.51 1.36 -2.26
N ARG A 110 4.72 2.37 -1.41
CA ARG A 110 5.94 2.49 -0.59
C ARG A 110 6.09 1.31 0.36
N MET A 111 5.01 0.92 1.04
CA MET A 111 5.04 -0.16 2.02
C MET A 111 5.27 -1.52 1.37
N CYS A 112 4.62 -1.77 0.24
CA CYS A 112 4.84 -2.97 -0.57
C CYS A 112 6.30 -3.08 -1.03
N SER A 113 6.87 -1.98 -1.53
CA SER A 113 8.28 -1.94 -1.93
C SER A 113 9.21 -2.24 -0.76
N ARG A 114 8.95 -1.66 0.42
CA ARG A 114 9.74 -1.90 1.63
C ARG A 114 9.69 -3.37 2.09
N ILE A 115 8.50 -3.97 2.12
CA ILE A 115 8.31 -5.38 2.53
C ILE A 115 9.03 -6.30 1.56
N ARG A 116 8.87 -6.06 0.26
CA ARG A 116 9.60 -6.77 -0.78
C ARG A 116 11.11 -6.70 -0.58
N ASN A 117 11.66 -5.50 -0.41
CA ASN A 117 13.09 -5.32 -0.25
C ASN A 117 13.60 -6.01 1.02
N SER A 118 12.81 -5.98 2.11
CA SER A 118 13.13 -6.72 3.32
C SER A 118 13.17 -8.23 3.07
N LEU A 119 12.20 -8.79 2.36
CA LEU A 119 12.20 -10.22 2.04
C LEU A 119 13.40 -10.60 1.17
N CYS A 120 13.72 -9.81 0.15
CA CYS A 120 14.91 -10.03 -0.68
C CYS A 120 16.21 -9.98 0.13
N GLN A 121 16.31 -9.06 1.10
CA GLN A 121 17.45 -9.00 2.01
C GLN A 121 17.51 -10.23 2.92
N ASP A 122 16.38 -10.67 3.47
CA ASP A 122 16.33 -11.88 4.30
C ASP A 122 16.77 -13.12 3.49
N ILE A 123 16.30 -13.27 2.24
CA ILE A 123 16.72 -14.34 1.33
C ILE A 123 18.23 -14.27 1.07
N ARG A 124 18.75 -13.08 0.76
CA ARG A 124 20.18 -12.88 0.52
C ARG A 124 21.00 -13.27 1.74
N ASN A 125 20.60 -12.83 2.92
CA ASN A 125 21.32 -13.08 4.16
C ASN A 125 21.26 -14.58 4.53
N GLY A 126 20.14 -15.26 4.25
CA GLY A 126 20.03 -16.70 4.46
C GLY A 126 20.95 -17.53 3.57
N ILE A 127 21.29 -17.04 2.37
CA ILE A 127 22.15 -17.74 1.40
C ILE A 127 23.63 -17.35 1.55
N CYS A 128 23.92 -16.05 1.62
CA CYS A 128 25.27 -15.49 1.53
C CYS A 128 25.76 -14.84 2.83
N GLY A 129 24.99 -14.92 3.91
CA GLY A 129 25.38 -14.35 5.21
C GLY A 129 26.46 -15.17 5.92
N ASP A 130 26.98 -14.62 7.01
CA ASP A 130 28.04 -15.25 7.82
C ASP A 130 27.61 -16.61 8.39
N SER A 131 26.31 -16.78 8.64
CA SER A 131 25.68 -18.04 9.04
C SER A 131 24.57 -18.42 8.05
N PRO A 132 24.87 -19.22 7.00
CA PRO A 132 23.84 -19.64 6.05
C PRO A 132 22.78 -20.47 6.77
N ALA A 133 21.53 -20.07 6.64
CA ALA A 133 20.41 -20.75 7.28
C ALA A 133 20.00 -21.96 6.44
N THR A 134 19.60 -23.05 7.11
CA THR A 134 18.95 -24.15 6.40
C THR A 134 17.61 -23.67 5.80
N LEU A 135 17.15 -24.30 4.73
CA LEU A 135 15.84 -23.97 4.12
C LEU A 135 14.70 -24.04 5.15
N ALA A 136 14.82 -24.97 6.09
CA ALA A 136 13.90 -25.16 7.20
C ALA A 136 13.82 -23.92 8.11
N GLU A 137 14.97 -23.50 8.64
CA GLU A 137 15.08 -22.34 9.54
C GLU A 137 14.69 -21.04 8.84
N PHE A 138 15.08 -20.89 7.57
CA PHE A 138 14.68 -19.76 6.75
C PHE A 138 13.16 -19.71 6.53
N THR A 139 12.53 -20.85 6.23
CA THR A 139 11.07 -20.91 6.03
C THR A 139 10.34 -20.58 7.32
N TYR A 140 10.81 -21.09 8.46
CA TYR A 140 10.23 -20.78 9.77
C TYR A 140 10.38 -19.29 10.13
N SER A 141 11.59 -18.73 10.01
CA SER A 141 11.86 -17.31 10.34
C SER A 141 11.17 -16.33 9.39
N SER A 142 11.07 -16.65 8.10
CA SER A 142 10.32 -15.83 7.14
C SER A 142 8.82 -15.90 7.42
N ALA A 143 8.27 -17.08 7.74
CA ALA A 143 6.87 -17.22 8.11
C ALA A 143 6.52 -16.46 9.38
N THR A 144 7.37 -16.47 10.42
CA THR A 144 7.12 -15.67 11.64
C THR A 144 7.10 -14.18 11.38
N LYS A 145 7.93 -13.70 10.44
CA LYS A 145 8.06 -12.28 10.11
C LYS A 145 6.98 -11.75 9.15
N PHE A 146 6.59 -12.55 8.16
CA PHE A 146 5.73 -12.09 7.06
C PHE A 146 4.32 -12.68 7.07
N LYS A 147 4.08 -13.85 7.67
CA LYS A 147 2.75 -14.45 7.70
C LYS A 147 2.02 -14.07 8.99
N ARG A 148 0.83 -13.50 8.87
CA ARG A 148 -0.06 -13.24 10.01
C ARG A 148 -0.45 -14.55 10.68
N GLY A 149 -0.33 -14.58 12.00
CA GLY A 149 -0.50 -15.79 12.80
C GLY A 149 0.72 -16.72 12.82
N GLY A 150 1.80 -16.37 12.11
CA GLY A 150 3.07 -17.09 12.11
C GLY A 150 3.06 -18.39 11.28
N PRO A 151 4.09 -19.24 11.45
CA PRO A 151 4.28 -20.47 10.67
C PRO A 151 3.17 -21.51 10.87
N GLY A 152 2.39 -21.42 11.94
CA GLY A 152 1.41 -22.42 12.35
C GLY A 152 2.03 -23.51 13.23
N LEU A 153 1.20 -24.20 14.01
CA LEU A 153 1.62 -25.16 15.05
C LEU A 153 2.39 -26.38 14.50
N ASN A 154 2.23 -26.70 13.23
CA ASN A 154 2.80 -27.90 12.60
C ASN A 154 4.27 -27.73 12.17
N LEU A 155 4.81 -26.51 12.22
CA LEU A 155 6.21 -26.22 11.90
C LEU A 155 6.99 -25.96 13.19
N SER A 156 7.12 -26.96 14.07
CA SER A 156 8.08 -26.86 15.16
C SER A 156 9.50 -26.98 14.59
N ASN A 157 10.47 -26.22 15.13
CA ASN A 157 11.88 -26.20 14.67
C ASN A 157 12.54 -27.60 14.58
N ARG A 158 11.97 -28.64 15.22
CA ARG A 158 12.44 -30.03 15.16
C ARG A 158 11.82 -30.88 14.04
N ALA A 159 10.66 -30.50 13.49
CA ALA A 159 9.90 -31.33 12.55
C ALA A 159 10.28 -31.12 11.06
N VAL A 160 11.13 -30.15 10.75
CA VAL A 160 11.35 -29.70 9.36
C VAL A 160 12.30 -30.60 8.55
N GLN A 161 12.81 -31.69 9.12
CA GLN A 161 13.69 -32.61 8.40
C GLN A 161 12.98 -33.52 7.36
N VAL A 162 11.64 -33.59 7.31
CA VAL A 162 10.97 -34.67 6.54
C VAL A 162 10.03 -34.23 5.40
N GLN A 163 9.70 -32.94 5.24
CA GLN A 163 8.74 -32.49 4.21
C GLN A 163 9.31 -31.54 3.15
N THR A 164 10.45 -31.89 2.55
CA THR A 164 10.98 -31.26 1.32
C THR A 164 10.46 -31.92 0.05
N LYS A 165 9.14 -32.19 -0.05
CA LYS A 165 8.58 -32.69 -1.33
C LYS A 165 7.78 -31.69 -2.14
N ARG A 166 7.11 -30.67 -1.58
CA ARG A 166 6.41 -29.64 -2.38
C ARG A 166 6.18 -28.37 -1.57
N LEU A 167 7.15 -27.45 -1.53
CA LEU A 167 6.96 -26.14 -0.89
C LEU A 167 6.84 -25.04 -1.95
N PRO A 168 5.78 -24.19 -1.89
CA PRO A 168 5.57 -23.05 -2.80
C PRO A 168 6.70 -22.01 -2.79
N THR A 169 7.54 -22.00 -1.75
CA THR A 169 8.66 -21.06 -1.60
C THR A 169 9.75 -21.24 -2.66
N LEU A 170 10.01 -22.46 -3.15
CA LEU A 170 10.93 -22.66 -4.28
C LEU A 170 10.37 -22.08 -5.59
N ARG A 171 9.06 -22.24 -5.82
CA ARG A 171 8.38 -21.55 -6.92
C ARG A 171 8.46 -20.04 -6.75
N LEU A 172 8.29 -19.50 -5.54
CA LEU A 172 8.34 -18.07 -5.25
C LEU A 172 9.73 -17.48 -5.54
N VAL A 173 10.81 -18.18 -5.17
CA VAL A 173 12.18 -17.77 -5.52
C VAL A 173 12.40 -17.84 -7.04
N GLN A 174 11.91 -18.89 -7.70
CA GLN A 174 12.02 -19.06 -9.15
C GLN A 174 11.23 -18.00 -9.94
N THR A 175 9.99 -17.70 -9.56
CA THR A 175 9.20 -16.60 -10.15
C THR A 175 9.77 -15.23 -9.80
N MET A 176 10.36 -15.02 -8.62
CA MET A 176 11.02 -13.76 -8.29
C MET A 176 12.25 -13.50 -9.18
N VAL A 177 13.03 -14.54 -9.50
CA VAL A 177 14.16 -14.44 -10.45
C VAL A 177 13.66 -14.19 -11.88
N GLN A 178 12.59 -14.85 -12.31
CA GLN A 178 12.03 -14.68 -13.66
C GLN A 178 11.30 -13.36 -13.88
N THR A 179 10.55 -12.85 -12.90
CA THR A 179 9.70 -11.65 -13.06
C THR A 179 10.38 -10.33 -12.72
N CYS A 180 11.48 -10.34 -11.94
CA CYS A 180 12.23 -9.11 -11.66
C CYS A 180 13.23 -8.74 -12.77
N GLY A 181 13.39 -9.58 -13.81
CA GLY A 181 14.42 -9.41 -14.83
C GLY A 181 15.81 -9.71 -14.28
N LEU A 182 16.52 -10.64 -14.92
CA LEU A 182 17.90 -11.03 -14.57
C LEU A 182 18.86 -9.84 -14.47
N ASN A 183 18.58 -8.72 -15.15
CA ASN A 183 19.44 -7.53 -15.19
C ASN A 183 19.65 -6.85 -13.81
N GLN A 184 18.74 -7.01 -12.84
CA GLN A 184 18.98 -6.52 -11.47
C GLN A 184 19.80 -7.51 -10.61
N PHE A 185 19.89 -8.77 -11.04
CA PHE A 185 20.60 -9.87 -10.36
C PHE A 185 21.92 -10.28 -11.05
N GLU A 186 22.18 -9.84 -12.28
CA GLU A 186 23.41 -10.12 -13.03
C GLU A 186 24.71 -9.73 -12.29
N PRO A 187 24.81 -8.55 -11.65
CA PRO A 187 25.99 -8.21 -10.84
C PRO A 187 26.18 -9.14 -9.62
N TRP A 188 25.13 -9.87 -9.23
CA TRP A 188 25.07 -10.75 -8.06
C TRP A 188 25.44 -12.19 -8.39
N ILE A 189 24.94 -12.71 -9.52
CA ILE A 189 25.28 -14.05 -10.03
C ILE A 189 26.77 -14.10 -10.41
N SER A 190 27.34 -12.99 -10.91
CA SER A 190 28.77 -12.90 -11.22
C SER A 190 29.67 -12.94 -9.97
N ARG A 191 29.17 -12.54 -8.78
CA ARG A 191 29.94 -12.51 -7.52
C ARG A 191 29.68 -13.70 -6.59
N GLY A 192 28.72 -14.57 -6.92
CA GLY A 192 28.41 -15.77 -6.14
C GLY A 192 29.45 -16.89 -6.32
N SER A 193 29.77 -17.58 -5.20
CA SER A 193 30.62 -18.78 -5.17
C SER A 193 30.19 -19.85 -6.17
N ASN A 194 31.14 -20.62 -6.72
CA ASN A 194 30.89 -21.66 -7.75
C ASN A 194 29.81 -22.70 -7.36
N ARG A 195 29.56 -22.92 -6.06
CA ARG A 195 28.43 -23.75 -5.59
C ARG A 195 27.06 -23.20 -5.99
N PHE A 196 26.89 -21.88 -5.97
CA PHE A 196 25.65 -21.21 -6.33
C PHE A 196 25.35 -21.37 -7.83
N LYS A 197 26.39 -21.30 -8.67
CA LYS A 197 26.29 -21.51 -10.12
C LYS A 197 25.96 -22.97 -10.48
N GLN A 198 26.43 -23.94 -9.69
CA GLN A 198 26.12 -25.37 -9.92
C GLN A 198 24.70 -25.75 -9.49
N GLN A 199 24.17 -25.21 -8.38
CA GLN A 199 22.78 -25.50 -7.96
C GLN A 199 21.74 -24.91 -8.92
N PHE A 200 22.03 -23.79 -9.59
CA PHE A 200 21.14 -23.19 -10.59
C PHE A 200 21.28 -23.77 -12.00
N LYS A 201 22.39 -24.44 -12.33
CA LYS A 201 22.59 -25.10 -13.64
C LYS A 201 21.99 -26.52 -13.70
N LEU A 202 21.55 -27.08 -12.58
CA LEU A 202 20.99 -28.44 -12.49
C LEU A 202 19.45 -28.48 -12.51
N VAL A 203 18.79 -27.35 -12.81
CA VAL A 203 17.33 -27.21 -12.96
C VAL A 203 17.03 -26.47 -14.25
#